data_AF-A0A9W7FJ10-F1
#
_entry.id   AF-A0A9W7FJ10-F1
#
_cell.length_a   1.000
_cell.length_b   1.000
_cell.length_c   1.000
_cell.angle_alpha   90.00
_cell.angle_beta   90.00
_cell.angle_gamma   90.00
#
_symmetry.space_group_name_H-M   'P 1'
#
loop_
_entity.id
_entity.type
_entity.pdbx_description
1 polymer ?
#
loop_
_entity_poly.entity_id
_entity_poly.type
_entity_poly.pdbx_seq_one_letter_code
_entity_poly.pdbx_strand_id
1 'polypeptide(L)'
;MPPLTIQPLTQTSGELLYLTSLFESNLFNQQAEGTQGGIGNTVGNTVGGGNSVNSALSGRKINLLDLPEGLHAWLNGKEDVSGESQGSKVVGSNSGSFNSNNKLEIIRRARMTTKELHQRRLKFLSTSLACMGSYSQHRVLLSKQELQSYTRNKNLNLQKSHKKLENLTLSNYEILKNQLLGQKLELQKTLENLKILETLQQHKQTLNLLSHHLPLSTRSSVTLRLLPVGHPQEARCNKAATENVKKSFKGKVNVHSVWKIENRNLLDAFQAGAEVGGKVKGLFCTIPPTSLPHLICHGMSPATNVLHSSPQEAEIPTASYVSNLLANSNPVKFPRNFSRHSTLSDRGTGVQFLALCRVLVNKVTVVKQGYSGEGDAIYNSVEEEYRLNKGGNVLPEFVICYTADEGAKEAGGGGGGKFEVDKIREEIWRICGGANGGGGGARREAFR
;
A
#
# COMPACT_ATOMS: atom_id res chain seq x y z
N MET A 1 33.51 -22.62 -41.60
CA MET A 1 32.54 -22.36 -40.50
C MET A 1 31.52 -23.49 -40.51
N PRO A 2 31.32 -24.23 -39.42
CA PRO A 2 30.38 -25.34 -39.40
C PRO A 2 28.93 -24.83 -39.18
N PRO A 3 27.90 -25.57 -39.59
CA PRO A 3 26.52 -25.17 -39.45
C PRO A 3 26.02 -25.42 -38.02
N LEU A 4 25.27 -24.46 -37.48
CA LEU A 4 24.58 -24.57 -36.19
C LEU A 4 23.32 -25.43 -36.34
N THR A 5 23.37 -26.61 -35.74
CA THR A 5 22.23 -27.51 -35.58
C THR A 5 21.35 -26.99 -34.44
N ILE A 6 20.11 -26.58 -34.75
CA ILE A 6 19.11 -26.20 -33.74
C ILE A 6 18.31 -27.45 -33.36
N GLN A 7 18.43 -27.90 -32.11
CA GLN A 7 17.54 -28.92 -31.54
C GLN A 7 16.20 -28.29 -31.10
N PRO A 8 15.06 -28.99 -31.26
CA PRO A 8 13.78 -28.52 -30.74
C PRO A 8 13.67 -28.78 -29.24
N LEU A 9 13.33 -27.73 -28.47
CA LEU A 9 12.87 -27.88 -27.09
C LEU A 9 11.46 -28.48 -27.10
N THR A 10 11.37 -29.77 -26.77
CA THR A 10 10.12 -30.40 -26.33
C THR A 10 10.18 -30.62 -24.82
N GLN A 11 9.03 -30.42 -24.16
CA GLN A 11 8.67 -30.84 -22.80
C GLN A 11 9.11 -29.95 -21.62
N THR A 12 8.24 -29.00 -21.24
CA THR A 12 8.07 -28.55 -19.84
C THR A 12 6.63 -28.05 -19.58
N SER A 13 5.60 -28.77 -20.05
CA SER A 13 4.20 -28.43 -19.75
C SER A 13 3.59 -29.22 -18.58
N GLY A 14 4.36 -30.12 -17.95
CA GLY A 14 3.91 -30.94 -16.82
C GLY A 14 4.23 -30.38 -15.42
N GLU A 15 5.31 -29.62 -15.26
CA GLU A 15 5.77 -29.18 -13.94
C GLU A 15 5.03 -27.94 -13.40
N LEU A 16 4.45 -27.12 -14.28
CA LEU A 16 3.71 -25.92 -13.87
C LEU A 16 2.32 -26.21 -13.27
N LEU A 17 1.74 -27.38 -13.54
CA LEU A 17 0.46 -27.79 -12.93
C LEU A 17 0.62 -28.42 -11.54
N TYR A 18 1.82 -28.90 -11.19
CA TYR A 18 2.08 -29.50 -9.88
C TYR A 18 2.32 -28.43 -8.79
N LEU A 19 2.92 -27.29 -9.16
CA LEU A 19 3.20 -26.20 -8.22
C LEU A 19 1.95 -25.40 -7.81
N THR A 20 0.93 -25.33 -8.67
CA THR A 20 -0.37 -24.72 -8.32
C THR A 20 -1.18 -25.57 -7.32
N SER A 21 -1.05 -26.90 -7.35
CA SER A 21 -1.74 -27.82 -6.45
C SER A 21 -1.16 -27.81 -5.01
N LEU A 22 0.15 -27.58 -4.86
CA LEU A 22 0.83 -27.51 -3.56
C LEU A 22 0.57 -26.21 -2.78
N PHE A 23 0.15 -25.14 -3.46
CA PHE A 23 -0.17 -23.86 -2.83
C PHE A 23 -1.59 -23.80 -2.27
N GLU A 24 -2.56 -24.46 -2.91
CA GLU A 24 -3.96 -24.48 -2.42
C GLU A 24 -4.17 -25.41 -1.21
N SER A 25 -3.35 -26.44 -1.06
CA SER A 25 -3.45 -27.42 0.04
C SER A 25 -2.85 -26.93 1.37
N ASN A 26 -1.98 -25.92 1.35
CA ASN A 26 -1.40 -25.33 2.57
C ASN A 26 -2.22 -24.18 3.17
N LEU A 27 -3.14 -23.58 2.40
CA LEU A 27 -3.96 -22.46 2.89
C LEU A 27 -5.23 -22.90 3.65
N PHE A 28 -5.66 -24.16 3.50
CA PHE A 28 -6.92 -24.65 4.08
C PHE A 28 -6.77 -25.39 5.43
N ASN A 29 -5.55 -25.63 5.91
CA ASN A 29 -5.29 -26.40 7.15
C ASN A 29 -4.93 -25.56 8.39
N GLN A 30 -5.13 -24.24 8.40
CA GLN A 30 -4.86 -23.40 9.58
C GLN A 30 -6.08 -22.69 10.19
N GLN A 31 -7.31 -23.09 9.83
CA GLN A 31 -8.53 -22.46 10.37
C GLN A 31 -9.50 -23.42 11.08
N ALA A 32 -9.03 -24.58 11.52
CA ALA A 32 -9.85 -25.48 12.31
C ALA A 32 -9.03 -26.12 13.43
N GLU A 33 -8.75 -25.37 14.50
CA GLU A 33 -8.56 -25.91 15.85
C GLU A 33 -8.38 -24.77 16.87
N GLY A 34 -9.17 -24.79 17.95
CA GLY A 34 -8.84 -24.04 19.17
C GLY A 34 -9.95 -23.19 19.78
N THR A 35 -11.06 -23.80 20.21
CA THR A 35 -11.87 -23.22 21.29
C THR A 35 -12.48 -24.32 22.16
N GLN A 36 -11.72 -24.86 23.11
CA GLN A 36 -12.26 -25.41 24.37
C GLN A 36 -11.21 -25.42 25.49
N GLY A 37 -11.56 -24.76 26.60
CA GLY A 37 -11.37 -25.26 27.96
C GLY A 37 -9.97 -25.23 28.61
N GLY A 38 -9.92 -24.74 29.86
CA GLY A 38 -9.07 -25.38 30.86
C GLY A 38 -8.27 -24.46 31.76
N ILE A 39 -8.75 -24.33 33.00
CA ILE A 39 -8.07 -23.81 34.19
C ILE A 39 -6.78 -24.60 34.47
N GLY A 40 -5.69 -23.91 34.86
CA GLY A 40 -4.48 -24.56 35.37
C GLY A 40 -3.45 -23.58 35.92
N ASN A 41 -3.50 -23.35 37.23
CA ASN A 41 -2.39 -22.79 38.00
C ASN A 41 -1.17 -23.72 37.90
N THR A 42 0.03 -23.21 37.63
CA THR A 42 1.26 -23.83 38.14
C THR A 42 2.38 -22.83 38.31
N VAL A 43 2.96 -22.89 39.50
CA VAL A 43 4.16 -22.20 39.99
C VAL A 43 5.39 -22.72 39.25
N GLY A 44 6.32 -21.83 38.90
CA GLY A 44 7.62 -22.19 38.34
C GLY A 44 8.65 -21.08 38.58
N ASN A 45 9.38 -21.20 39.68
CA ASN A 45 10.63 -20.49 39.95
C ASN A 45 11.63 -20.71 38.81
N THR A 46 12.35 -19.67 38.39
CA THR A 46 13.74 -19.83 37.93
C THR A 46 14.54 -18.55 38.08
N VAL A 47 15.77 -18.76 38.54
CA VAL A 47 16.79 -17.81 38.95
C VAL A 47 17.65 -17.41 37.75
N GLY A 48 18.15 -16.16 37.77
CA GLY A 48 19.21 -15.64 36.90
C GLY A 48 18.92 -14.18 36.57
N GLY A 49 19.56 -13.17 37.15
CA GLY A 49 21.00 -13.01 37.33
C GLY A 49 21.50 -12.08 36.21
N GLY A 50 21.74 -10.79 36.52
CA GLY A 50 22.26 -9.83 35.54
C GLY A 50 22.09 -8.37 35.94
N ASN A 51 23.12 -7.83 36.58
CA ASN A 51 23.24 -6.46 37.08
C ASN A 51 23.16 -5.36 36.01
N SER A 52 22.61 -4.20 36.40
CA SER A 52 23.30 -2.88 36.34
C SER A 52 22.26 -1.76 36.34
N VAL A 53 22.06 -1.13 37.50
CA VAL A 53 21.36 0.15 37.60
C VAL A 53 22.33 1.14 38.20
N ASN A 54 22.81 2.07 37.37
CA ASN A 54 23.50 3.28 37.81
C ASN A 54 22.51 4.13 38.63
N SER A 55 22.68 4.15 39.96
CA SER A 55 22.03 5.13 40.84
C SER A 55 23.01 6.27 41.11
N ALA A 56 22.90 7.34 40.33
CA ALA A 56 23.42 8.65 40.72
C ALA A 56 22.48 9.26 41.77
N LEU A 57 22.74 9.00 43.05
CA LEU A 57 22.20 9.80 44.15
C LEU A 57 23.28 10.78 44.60
N SER A 58 23.21 11.97 44.01
CA SER A 58 23.90 13.18 44.44
C SER A 58 23.69 13.42 45.95
N GLY A 59 24.79 13.42 46.70
CA GLY A 59 24.79 13.79 48.11
C GLY A 59 24.30 15.21 48.33
N ARG A 60 23.18 15.35 49.04
CA ARG A 60 22.84 16.61 49.73
C ARG A 60 23.52 16.58 51.09
N LYS A 61 24.53 17.43 51.28
CA LYS A 61 25.03 17.82 52.61
C LYS A 61 23.85 18.38 53.41
N ILE A 62 23.57 17.76 54.54
CA ILE A 62 22.66 18.32 55.54
C ILE A 62 23.43 19.43 56.24
N ASN A 63 22.99 20.69 56.07
CA ASN A 63 23.52 21.80 56.84
C ASN A 63 23.08 21.64 58.30
N LEU A 64 24.03 21.83 59.21
CA LEU A 64 23.89 21.68 60.66
C LEU A 64 23.08 22.83 61.32
N LEU A 65 22.13 23.43 60.60
CA LEU A 65 21.44 24.67 60.99
C LEU A 65 19.94 24.48 61.27
N ASP A 66 19.38 23.29 61.11
CA ASP A 66 17.95 23.02 61.37
C ASP A 66 17.70 22.28 62.70
N LEU A 67 18.51 22.59 63.73
CA LEU A 67 18.25 22.15 65.11
C LEU A 67 17.43 23.22 65.84
N PRO A 68 16.44 22.86 66.68
CA PRO A 68 15.69 23.82 67.49
C PRO A 68 16.65 24.67 68.33
N GLU A 69 16.49 26.01 68.33
CA GLU A 69 17.42 26.98 68.93
C GLU A 69 17.79 26.69 70.40
N GLY A 70 16.96 25.96 71.14
CA GLY A 70 17.24 25.56 72.51
C GLY A 70 18.39 24.56 72.70
N LEU A 71 18.76 23.77 71.68
CA LEU A 71 19.81 22.76 71.81
C LEU A 71 21.23 23.33 71.61
N HIS A 72 21.37 24.43 70.86
CA HIS A 72 22.66 25.10 70.63
C HIS A 72 23.16 25.85 71.86
N ALA A 73 22.26 26.39 72.69
CA ALA A 73 22.63 27.14 73.89
C ALA A 73 23.24 26.25 75.01
N TRP A 74 22.86 24.97 75.06
CA TRP A 74 23.34 24.05 76.11
C TRP A 74 24.63 23.31 75.73
N LEU A 75 24.80 22.92 74.46
CA LEU A 75 26.02 22.25 73.98
C LEU A 75 27.26 23.18 73.94
N ASN A 76 27.05 24.49 73.88
CA ASN A 76 28.13 25.47 73.80
C ASN A 76 28.61 26.03 75.15
N GLY A 77 28.13 25.51 76.29
CA GLY A 77 28.75 25.76 77.60
C GLY A 77 29.13 27.22 77.90
N LYS A 78 28.30 28.19 77.48
CA LYS A 78 28.48 29.60 77.85
C LYS A 78 27.67 29.88 79.11
N GLU A 79 28.31 29.64 80.25
CA GLU A 79 27.99 30.38 81.46
C GLU A 79 28.51 31.81 81.27
N ASP A 80 27.60 32.78 81.15
CA ASP A 80 27.95 34.19 81.24
C ASP A 80 28.36 34.51 82.69
N VAL A 81 29.64 34.34 82.98
CA VAL A 81 30.32 34.96 84.12
C VAL A 81 30.73 36.36 83.68
N SER A 82 29.90 37.36 83.98
CA SER A 82 30.34 38.74 84.08
C SER A 82 30.51 39.08 85.56
N GLY A 83 31.77 39.10 85.99
CA GLY A 83 32.17 39.66 87.26
C GLY A 83 32.35 41.17 87.12
N GLU A 84 31.76 41.93 88.04
CA GLU A 84 32.25 43.25 88.41
C GLU A 84 32.54 43.25 89.91
N SER A 85 33.82 43.45 90.22
CA SER A 85 34.40 43.51 91.54
C SER A 85 34.46 44.95 92.04
N GLN A 86 33.81 45.26 93.15
CA GLN A 86 34.24 46.23 94.18
C GLN A 86 33.58 45.73 95.49
N GLY A 87 34.26 45.52 96.60
CA GLY A 87 35.09 46.44 97.35
C GLY A 87 34.90 46.07 98.83
N SER A 88 36.00 45.95 99.56
CA SER A 88 36.04 45.53 100.97
C SER A 88 35.23 46.45 101.90
N LYS A 89 34.57 45.87 102.93
CA LYS A 89 34.64 46.41 104.30
C LYS A 89 34.21 45.37 105.35
N VAL A 90 35.17 45.09 106.23
CA VAL A 90 35.10 44.35 107.49
C VAL A 90 34.28 45.16 108.51
N VAL A 91 33.21 44.61 109.07
CA VAL A 91 32.69 44.94 110.41
C VAL A 91 31.87 43.76 110.95
N GLY A 92 32.17 43.35 112.19
CA GLY A 92 31.12 43.04 113.17
C GLY A 92 30.71 41.58 113.35
N SER A 93 31.45 40.89 114.19
CA SER A 93 31.02 39.73 114.96
C SER A 93 29.65 39.97 115.61
N ASN A 94 28.70 39.05 115.42
CA ASN A 94 27.66 38.81 116.41
C ASN A 94 27.23 37.34 116.39
N SER A 95 27.65 36.63 117.43
CA SER A 95 27.31 35.26 117.77
C SER A 95 25.84 35.17 118.19
N GLY A 96 24.97 34.81 117.24
CA GLY A 96 23.59 34.40 117.50
C GLY A 96 23.46 32.88 117.44
N SER A 97 23.14 32.26 118.57
CA SER A 97 22.85 30.83 118.73
C SER A 97 21.87 30.30 117.66
N PHE A 98 22.40 29.58 116.67
CA PHE A 98 21.60 28.90 115.64
C PHE A 98 21.16 27.53 116.15
N ASN A 99 19.90 27.51 116.57
CA ASN A 99 19.11 26.35 116.97
C ASN A 99 19.25 25.18 115.96
N SER A 100 19.58 23.99 116.46
CA SER A 100 19.85 22.75 115.68
C SER A 100 18.68 22.30 114.79
N ASN A 101 17.46 22.78 115.06
CA ASN A 101 16.30 22.59 114.19
C ASN A 101 16.40 23.32 112.85
N ASN A 102 17.09 24.48 112.76
CA ASN A 102 17.27 25.21 111.51
C ASN A 102 18.26 24.52 110.55
N LYS A 103 19.28 23.81 111.05
CA LYS A 103 20.22 23.04 110.20
C LYS A 103 19.54 21.84 109.55
N LEU A 104 18.69 21.13 110.29
CA LEU A 104 17.88 20.03 109.75
C LEU A 104 16.86 20.52 108.73
N GLU A 105 16.27 21.70 108.95
CA GLU A 105 15.36 22.34 108.00
C GLU A 105 16.06 22.76 106.70
N ILE A 106 17.27 23.33 106.80
CA ILE A 106 18.09 23.69 105.64
C ILE A 106 18.55 22.45 104.87
N ILE A 107 18.93 21.36 105.55
CA ILE A 107 19.30 20.09 104.91
C ILE A 107 18.08 19.40 104.29
N ARG A 108 16.90 19.47 104.92
CA ARG A 108 15.64 18.98 104.31
C ARG A 108 15.26 19.79 103.08
N ARG A 109 15.37 21.12 103.12
CA ARG A 109 15.17 21.99 101.94
C ARG A 109 16.20 21.74 100.85
N ALA A 110 17.47 21.51 101.20
CA ALA A 110 18.53 21.15 100.26
C ALA A 110 18.30 19.77 99.61
N ARG A 111 17.79 18.80 100.37
CA ARG A 111 17.40 17.45 99.86
C ARG A 111 16.12 17.49 99.03
N MET A 112 15.14 18.31 99.41
CA MET A 112 13.92 18.53 98.63
C MET A 112 14.24 19.24 97.32
N THR A 113 15.12 20.24 97.33
CA THR A 113 15.57 20.94 96.11
C THR A 113 16.44 20.06 95.21
N THR A 114 17.31 19.19 95.75
CA THR A 114 18.02 18.20 94.92
C THR A 114 17.09 17.13 94.35
N LYS A 115 16.08 16.68 95.10
CA LYS A 115 15.03 15.79 94.59
C LYS A 115 14.19 16.46 93.49
N GLU A 116 13.75 17.70 93.69
CA GLU A 116 13.05 18.49 92.67
C GLU A 116 13.91 18.72 91.44
N LEU A 117 15.20 19.00 91.61
CA LEU A 117 16.14 19.20 90.50
C LEU A 117 16.36 17.91 89.72
N HIS A 118 16.45 16.75 90.40
CA HIS A 118 16.46 15.43 89.76
C HIS A 118 15.15 15.14 89.03
N GLN A 119 13.99 15.47 89.63
CA GLN A 119 12.69 15.29 89.02
C GLN A 119 12.52 16.18 87.78
N ARG A 120 13.02 17.42 87.81
CA ARG A 120 13.05 18.34 86.66
C ARG A 120 13.96 17.82 85.55
N ARG A 121 15.15 17.30 85.89
CA ARG A 121 16.06 16.67 84.92
C ARG A 121 15.46 15.42 84.28
N LEU A 122 14.82 14.55 85.07
CA LEU A 122 14.13 13.36 84.55
C LEU A 122 12.95 13.75 83.66
N LYS A 123 12.17 14.77 84.05
CA LYS A 123 11.06 15.30 83.23
C LYS A 123 11.59 15.90 81.93
N PHE A 124 12.69 16.65 81.97
CA PHE A 124 13.34 17.22 80.79
C PHE A 124 13.87 16.13 79.85
N LEU A 125 14.56 15.12 80.38
CA LEU A 125 15.08 13.98 79.61
C LEU A 125 13.93 13.17 79.00
N SER A 126 12.87 12.90 79.77
CA SER A 126 11.64 12.25 79.28
C SER A 126 11.00 13.04 78.14
N THR A 127 10.86 14.36 78.30
CA THR A 127 10.30 15.25 77.26
C THR A 127 11.19 15.30 76.02
N SER A 128 12.52 15.32 76.21
CA SER A 128 13.50 15.31 75.12
C SER A 128 13.48 13.99 74.35
N LEU A 129 13.40 12.85 75.05
CA LEU A 129 13.25 11.53 74.43
C LEU A 129 11.93 11.42 73.66
N ALA A 130 10.83 11.92 74.22
CA ALA A 130 9.54 11.96 73.53
C ALA A 130 9.61 12.84 72.27
N CYS A 131 10.28 13.99 72.33
CA CYS A 131 10.47 14.88 71.19
C CYS A 131 11.33 14.23 70.09
N MET A 132 12.44 13.58 70.45
CA MET A 132 13.27 12.83 69.49
C MET A 132 12.52 11.62 68.91
N GLY A 133 11.70 10.94 69.71
CA GLY A 133 10.80 9.88 69.27
C GLY A 133 9.80 10.39 68.21
N SER A 134 9.11 11.50 68.49
CA SER A 134 8.19 12.13 67.54
C SER A 134 8.90 12.64 66.28
N TYR A 135 10.09 13.23 66.42
CA TYR A 135 10.89 13.68 65.28
C TYR A 135 11.33 12.53 64.38
N SER A 136 11.82 11.43 64.96
CA SER A 136 12.20 10.23 64.20
C SER A 136 11.00 9.59 63.48
N GLN A 137 9.84 9.51 64.15
CA GLN A 137 8.59 9.04 63.53
C GLN A 137 8.14 9.95 62.38
N HIS A 138 8.20 11.27 62.56
CA HIS A 138 7.87 12.23 61.51
C HIS A 138 8.82 12.12 60.32
N ARG A 139 10.13 11.90 60.55
CA ARG A 139 11.10 11.65 59.49
C ARG A 139 10.82 10.37 58.70
N VAL A 140 10.46 9.30 59.39
CA VAL A 140 10.07 8.03 58.74
C VAL A 140 8.80 8.23 57.90
N LEU A 141 7.82 8.98 58.39
CA LEU A 141 6.59 9.30 57.65
C LEU A 141 6.86 10.14 56.40
N LEU A 142 7.69 11.18 56.50
CA LEU A 142 8.12 11.98 55.35
C LEU A 142 8.83 11.12 54.30
N SER A 143 9.80 10.29 54.72
CA SER A 143 10.50 9.39 53.81
C SER A 143 9.55 8.41 53.11
N LYS A 144 8.54 7.90 53.83
CA LYS A 144 7.49 7.05 53.25
C LYS A 144 6.64 7.80 52.21
N GLN A 145 6.29 9.06 52.46
CA GLN A 145 5.55 9.90 51.50
C GLN A 145 6.39 10.22 50.26
N GLU A 146 7.68 10.51 50.42
CA GLU A 146 8.62 10.72 49.31
C GLU A 146 8.74 9.46 48.45
N LEU A 147 8.91 8.29 49.07
CA LEU A 147 8.99 7.01 48.37
C LEU A 147 7.69 6.69 47.61
N GLN A 148 6.53 6.98 48.20
CA GLN A 148 5.22 6.82 47.53
C GLN A 148 5.09 7.76 46.33
N SER A 149 5.52 9.02 46.48
CA SER A 149 5.50 10.01 45.40
C SER A 149 6.43 9.59 44.26
N TYR A 150 7.63 9.12 44.58
CA TYR A 150 8.58 8.55 43.63
C TYR A 150 7.99 7.36 42.88
N THR A 151 7.37 6.41 43.60
CA THR A 151 6.74 5.22 43.02
C THR A 151 5.59 5.59 42.08
N ARG A 152 4.74 6.55 42.47
CA ARG A 152 3.66 7.07 41.62
C ARG A 152 4.19 7.71 40.35
N ASN A 153 5.20 8.57 40.46
CA ASN A 153 5.83 9.23 39.31
C ASN A 153 6.49 8.22 38.37
N LYS A 154 7.18 7.20 38.91
CA LYS A 154 7.76 6.10 38.14
C LYS A 154 6.68 5.34 37.37
N ASN A 155 5.57 4.98 38.02
CA ASN A 155 4.46 4.26 37.39
C ASN A 155 3.78 5.11 36.31
N LEU A 156 3.59 6.41 36.55
CA LEU A 156 3.02 7.33 35.56
C LEU A 156 3.92 7.44 34.31
N ASN A 157 5.23 7.52 34.51
CA ASN A 157 6.19 7.56 33.40
C ASN A 157 6.21 6.26 32.61
N LEU A 158 6.15 5.10 33.30
CA LEU A 158 6.01 3.79 32.65
C LEU A 158 4.72 3.70 31.83
N GLN A 159 3.60 4.16 32.37
CA GLN A 159 2.32 4.17 31.66
C GLN A 159 2.38 5.06 30.41
N LYS A 160 3.02 6.23 30.50
CA LYS A 160 3.25 7.13 29.34
C LYS A 160 4.11 6.46 28.28
N SER A 161 5.19 5.77 28.66
CA SER A 161 6.04 5.04 27.71
C SER A 161 5.31 3.87 27.06
N HIS A 162 4.50 3.12 27.81
CA HIS A 162 3.68 2.02 27.26
C HIS A 162 2.68 2.53 26.23
N LYS A 163 1.93 3.60 26.55
CA LYS A 163 0.99 4.21 25.61
C LYS A 163 1.68 4.75 24.35
N LYS A 164 2.88 5.34 24.50
CA LYS A 164 3.67 5.78 23.36
C LYS A 164 4.10 4.60 22.48
N LEU A 165 4.56 3.50 23.08
CA LEU A 165 4.94 2.29 22.36
C LEU A 165 3.75 1.65 21.63
N GLU A 166 2.59 1.59 22.27
CA GLU A 166 1.35 1.11 21.67
C GLU A 166 0.94 1.93 20.43
N ASN A 167 0.95 3.26 20.56
CA ASN A 167 0.66 4.15 19.43
C ASN A 167 1.66 3.98 18.27
N LEU A 168 2.96 3.81 18.57
CA LEU A 168 3.97 3.56 17.54
C LEU A 168 3.76 2.21 16.86
N THR A 169 3.41 1.16 17.62
CA THR A 169 3.11 -0.16 17.07
C THR A 169 1.91 -0.11 16.13
N LEU A 170 0.83 0.57 16.52
CA LEU A 170 -0.36 0.75 15.68
C LEU A 170 -0.04 1.54 14.40
N SER A 171 0.69 2.64 14.52
CA SER A 171 1.11 3.45 13.37
C SER A 171 1.99 2.67 12.40
N ASN A 172 2.96 1.90 12.89
CA ASN A 172 3.80 1.05 12.05
C ASN A 172 3.00 -0.06 11.37
N TYR A 173 2.03 -0.65 12.08
CA TYR A 173 1.14 -1.64 11.50
C TYR A 173 0.32 -1.06 10.34
N GLU A 174 -0.24 0.15 10.48
CA GLU A 174 -0.97 0.82 9.41
C GLU A 174 -0.09 1.12 8.18
N ILE A 175 1.15 1.57 8.40
CA ILE A 175 2.12 1.81 7.32
C ILE A 175 2.39 0.51 6.56
N LEU A 176 2.70 -0.59 7.28
CA LEU A 176 2.97 -1.89 6.66
C LEU A 176 1.76 -2.44 5.92
N LYS A 177 0.56 -2.29 6.49
CA LYS A 177 -0.70 -2.70 5.86
C LYS A 177 -0.94 -1.96 4.54
N ASN A 178 -0.71 -0.64 4.52
CA ASN A 178 -0.86 0.18 3.32
C ASN A 178 0.19 -0.15 2.24
N GLN A 179 1.43 -0.44 2.65
CA GLN A 179 2.48 -0.90 1.75
C GLN A 179 2.12 -2.25 1.11
N LEU A 180 1.67 -3.22 1.91
CA LEU A 180 1.23 -4.53 1.43
C LEU A 180 0.05 -4.41 0.46
N LEU A 181 -0.92 -3.55 0.77
CA LEU A 181 -2.06 -3.29 -0.11
C LEU A 181 -1.61 -2.68 -1.46
N GLY A 182 -0.67 -1.73 -1.42
CA GLY A 182 -0.08 -1.14 -2.62
C GLY A 182 0.61 -2.19 -3.50
N GLN A 183 1.45 -3.04 -2.91
CA GLN A 183 2.12 -4.14 -3.61
C GLN A 183 1.13 -5.14 -4.21
N LYS A 184 0.07 -5.50 -3.47
CA LYS A 184 -0.97 -6.39 -3.98
C LYS A 184 -1.66 -5.82 -5.22
N LEU A 185 -1.97 -4.53 -5.21
CA LEU A 185 -2.63 -3.85 -6.34
C LEU A 185 -1.70 -3.75 -7.56
N GLU A 186 -0.41 -3.54 -7.35
CA GLU A 186 0.60 -3.55 -8.42
C GLU A 186 0.78 -4.95 -9.03
N LEU A 187 0.84 -5.99 -8.21
CA LEU A 187 0.88 -7.39 -8.66
C LEU A 187 -0.38 -7.77 -9.45
N GLN A 188 -1.55 -7.30 -9.05
CA GLN A 188 -2.78 -7.52 -9.82
C GLN A 188 -2.73 -6.88 -11.20
N LYS A 189 -2.26 -5.62 -11.30
CA LYS A 189 -2.10 -4.93 -12.59
C LYS A 189 -1.08 -5.63 -13.50
N THR A 190 0.04 -6.08 -12.96
CA THR A 190 1.05 -6.79 -13.75
C THR A 190 0.53 -8.13 -14.25
N LEU A 191 -0.23 -8.87 -13.44
CA LEU A 191 -0.87 -10.12 -13.84
C LEU A 191 -1.90 -9.89 -14.97
N GLU A 192 -2.70 -8.83 -14.92
CA GLU A 192 -3.62 -8.46 -16.00
C GLU A 192 -2.87 -8.13 -17.30
N ASN A 193 -1.78 -7.36 -17.21
CA ASN A 193 -0.95 -7.03 -18.37
C ASN A 193 -0.32 -8.29 -19.01
N LEU A 194 0.13 -9.24 -18.20
CA LEU A 194 0.67 -10.51 -18.70
C LEU A 194 -0.39 -11.33 -19.46
N LYS A 195 -1.62 -11.40 -18.96
CA LYS A 195 -2.74 -12.05 -19.67
C LYS A 195 -3.02 -11.40 -21.02
N ILE A 196 -2.95 -10.07 -21.10
CA ILE A 196 -3.10 -9.34 -22.35
C ILE A 196 -1.99 -9.70 -23.33
N LEU A 197 -0.72 -9.71 -22.87
CA LEU A 197 0.43 -10.07 -23.71
C LEU A 197 0.35 -11.52 -24.22
N GLU A 198 -0.06 -12.45 -23.37
CA GLU A 198 -0.28 -13.86 -23.76
C GLU A 198 -1.36 -13.96 -24.85
N THR A 199 -2.49 -13.26 -24.66
CA THR A 199 -3.59 -13.22 -25.63
C THR A 199 -3.15 -12.60 -26.96
N LEU A 200 -2.37 -11.52 -26.93
CA LEU A 200 -1.77 -10.90 -28.12
C LEU A 200 -0.87 -11.88 -28.86
N GLN A 201 -0.02 -12.60 -28.13
CA GLN A 201 0.89 -13.57 -28.71
C GLN A 201 0.13 -14.73 -29.36
N GLN A 202 -0.89 -15.29 -28.70
CA GLN A 202 -1.73 -16.35 -29.24
C GLN A 202 -2.41 -15.92 -30.54
N HIS A 203 -3.05 -14.75 -30.56
CA HIS A 203 -3.68 -14.25 -31.78
C HIS A 203 -2.69 -13.97 -32.91
N LYS A 204 -1.51 -13.40 -32.59
CA LYS A 204 -0.45 -13.18 -33.58
C LYS A 204 0.04 -14.49 -34.17
N GLN A 205 0.22 -15.54 -33.37
CA GLN A 205 0.59 -16.87 -33.85
C GLN A 205 -0.47 -17.44 -34.79
N THR A 206 -1.75 -17.37 -34.42
CA THR A 206 -2.87 -17.83 -35.28
C THR A 206 -2.90 -17.09 -36.61
N LEU A 207 -2.75 -15.76 -36.61
CA LEU A 207 -2.73 -14.97 -37.85
C LEU A 207 -1.49 -15.22 -38.71
N ASN A 208 -0.33 -15.48 -38.10
CA ASN A 208 0.88 -15.87 -38.83
C ASN A 208 0.70 -17.23 -39.53
N LEU A 209 0.15 -18.22 -38.83
CA LEU A 209 -0.15 -19.54 -39.42
C LEU A 209 -1.16 -19.40 -40.56
N LEU A 210 -2.23 -18.64 -40.34
CA LEU A 210 -3.22 -18.37 -41.38
C LEU A 210 -2.57 -17.67 -42.59
N SER A 211 -1.75 -16.65 -42.37
CA SER A 211 -0.99 -15.93 -43.41
C SER A 211 -0.13 -16.87 -44.26
N HIS A 212 0.52 -17.85 -43.63
CA HIS A 212 1.35 -18.83 -44.33
C HIS A 212 0.53 -19.81 -45.18
N HIS A 213 -0.61 -20.31 -44.67
CA HIS A 213 -1.41 -21.32 -45.36
C HIS A 213 -2.38 -20.75 -46.40
N LEU A 214 -2.81 -19.49 -46.27
CA LEU A 214 -3.79 -18.86 -47.18
C LEU A 214 -3.39 -18.91 -48.66
N PRO A 215 -2.17 -18.52 -49.07
CA PRO A 215 -1.81 -18.55 -50.50
C PRO A 215 -1.83 -19.96 -51.10
N LEU A 216 -1.50 -20.97 -50.30
CA LEU A 216 -1.53 -22.37 -50.72
C LEU A 216 -2.97 -22.85 -50.93
N SER A 217 -3.85 -22.60 -49.96
CA SER A 217 -5.24 -23.05 -50.00
C SER A 217 -6.13 -22.26 -50.97
N THR A 218 -5.70 -21.08 -51.41
CA THR A 218 -6.49 -20.18 -52.27
C THR A 218 -5.81 -19.86 -53.60
N ARG A 219 -4.73 -20.57 -53.97
CA ARG A 219 -3.90 -20.28 -55.16
C ARG A 219 -3.50 -18.81 -55.26
N SER A 220 -3.12 -18.23 -54.13
CA SER A 220 -2.74 -16.82 -53.97
C SER A 220 -3.83 -15.81 -54.33
N SER A 221 -5.10 -16.22 -54.41
CA SER A 221 -6.23 -15.28 -54.54
C SER A 221 -6.49 -14.50 -53.26
N VAL A 222 -6.13 -15.07 -52.11
CA VAL A 222 -6.16 -14.41 -50.80
C VAL A 222 -4.77 -14.41 -50.17
N THR A 223 -4.30 -13.24 -49.76
CA THR A 223 -3.10 -13.11 -48.94
C THR A 223 -3.38 -12.25 -47.71
N LEU A 224 -2.70 -12.60 -46.63
CA LEU A 224 -2.71 -11.85 -45.38
C LEU A 224 -1.26 -11.54 -45.05
N ARG A 225 -0.93 -10.28 -44.76
CA ARG A 225 0.45 -9.86 -44.50
C ARG A 225 0.54 -8.95 -43.29
N LEU A 226 1.42 -9.29 -42.35
CA LEU A 226 1.78 -8.36 -41.28
C LEU A 226 2.55 -7.19 -41.90
N LEU A 227 2.11 -5.96 -41.62
CA LEU A 227 2.84 -4.77 -42.02
C LEU A 227 3.92 -4.47 -40.96
N PRO A 228 5.19 -4.29 -41.35
CA PRO A 228 6.24 -3.97 -40.40
C PRO A 228 6.06 -2.55 -39.85
N VAL A 229 6.54 -2.33 -38.63
CA VAL A 229 6.54 -1.01 -38.00
C VAL A 229 7.31 -0.02 -38.88
N GLY A 230 6.72 1.14 -39.14
CA GLY A 230 7.30 2.16 -40.02
C GLY A 230 6.90 2.01 -41.49
N HIS A 231 6.18 0.95 -41.87
CA HIS A 231 5.58 0.87 -43.20
C HIS A 231 4.53 1.99 -43.37
N PRO A 232 4.47 2.71 -44.51
CA PRO A 232 3.56 3.86 -44.66
C PRO A 232 2.07 3.52 -44.47
N GLN A 233 1.64 2.32 -44.84
CA GLN A 233 0.27 1.87 -44.60
C GLN A 233 0.02 1.51 -43.13
N GLU A 234 1.02 0.97 -42.42
CA GLU A 234 0.91 0.69 -40.99
C GLU A 234 0.78 2.00 -40.22
N ALA A 235 1.67 2.95 -40.46
CA ALA A 235 1.65 4.27 -39.83
C ALA A 235 0.31 5.00 -40.06
N ARG A 236 -0.26 4.92 -41.28
CA ARG A 236 -1.59 5.48 -41.57
C ARG A 236 -2.72 4.80 -40.80
N CYS A 237 -2.71 3.47 -40.72
CA CYS A 237 -3.72 2.73 -39.96
C CYS A 237 -3.61 3.01 -38.45
N ASN A 238 -2.39 3.05 -37.94
CA ASN A 238 -2.09 3.38 -36.55
C ASN A 238 -2.59 4.79 -36.20
N LYS A 239 -2.21 5.78 -37.02
CA LYS A 239 -2.70 7.17 -36.90
C LYS A 239 -4.23 7.23 -36.98
N ALA A 240 -4.84 6.58 -37.97
CA ALA A 240 -6.29 6.58 -38.12
C ALA A 240 -7.00 5.93 -36.92
N ALA A 241 -6.44 4.87 -36.34
CA ALA A 241 -7.01 4.19 -35.18
C ALA A 241 -6.81 4.98 -33.87
N THR A 242 -5.71 5.70 -33.73
CA THR A 242 -5.38 6.45 -32.49
C THR A 242 -5.96 7.86 -32.48
N GLU A 243 -6.09 8.52 -33.63
CA GLU A 243 -6.59 9.90 -33.72
C GLU A 243 -8.10 9.98 -33.94
N ASN A 244 -8.72 9.02 -34.65
CA ASN A 244 -10.17 9.01 -34.87
C ASN A 244 -10.92 8.33 -33.72
N VAL A 245 -10.56 8.63 -32.49
CA VAL A 245 -11.24 8.10 -31.31
C VAL A 245 -12.51 8.93 -31.05
N LYS A 246 -13.61 8.31 -30.56
CA LYS A 246 -14.83 9.07 -30.23
C LYS A 246 -14.52 10.09 -29.13
N LYS A 247 -15.06 11.31 -29.22
CA LYS A 247 -14.90 12.35 -28.18
C LYS A 247 -15.34 11.90 -26.78
N SER A 248 -16.28 10.96 -26.70
CA SER A 248 -16.77 10.39 -25.44
C SER A 248 -15.85 9.33 -24.83
N PHE A 249 -14.85 8.83 -25.58
CA PHE A 249 -13.89 7.86 -25.09
C PHE A 249 -12.78 8.58 -24.31
N LYS A 250 -12.67 8.25 -23.02
CA LYS A 250 -11.68 8.81 -22.10
C LYS A 250 -10.58 7.79 -21.89
N GLY A 251 -9.72 7.61 -22.89
CA GLY A 251 -8.68 6.59 -22.85
C GLY A 251 -7.69 6.69 -24.00
N LYS A 252 -6.81 5.70 -24.08
CA LYS A 252 -5.82 5.60 -25.17
C LYS A 252 -6.01 4.28 -25.92
N VAL A 253 -5.99 4.36 -27.24
CA VAL A 253 -5.89 3.20 -28.11
C VAL A 253 -4.40 2.91 -28.34
N ASN A 254 -3.98 1.68 -28.04
CA ASN A 254 -2.62 1.20 -28.30
C ASN A 254 -2.69 0.14 -29.41
N VAL A 255 -2.18 0.48 -30.59
CA VAL A 255 -2.14 -0.42 -31.74
C VAL A 255 -0.91 -1.34 -31.62
N HIS A 256 -1.12 -2.65 -31.67
CA HIS A 256 -0.07 -3.68 -31.52
C HIS A 256 0.41 -4.22 -32.86
N SER A 257 -0.51 -4.43 -33.82
CA SER A 257 -0.15 -4.93 -35.14
C SER A 257 -1.21 -4.56 -36.18
N VAL A 258 -0.76 -4.29 -37.41
CA VAL A 258 -1.62 -4.05 -38.56
C VAL A 258 -1.36 -5.11 -39.61
N TRP A 259 -2.42 -5.78 -40.04
CA TRP A 259 -2.39 -6.81 -41.07
C TRP A 259 -3.12 -6.31 -42.30
N LYS A 260 -2.53 -6.49 -43.47
CA LYS A 260 -3.17 -6.19 -44.76
C LYS A 260 -3.81 -7.45 -45.32
N ILE A 261 -5.06 -7.32 -45.76
CA ILE A 261 -5.79 -8.34 -46.50
C ILE A 261 -5.75 -7.97 -47.98
N GLU A 262 -5.36 -8.91 -48.82
CA GLU A 262 -5.48 -8.80 -50.27
C GLU A 262 -6.30 -9.99 -50.76
N ASN A 263 -7.59 -9.76 -51.05
CA ASN A 263 -8.52 -10.78 -51.53
C ASN A 263 -9.05 -10.35 -52.90
N ARG A 264 -8.54 -10.97 -53.96
CA ARG A 264 -8.83 -10.57 -55.35
C ARG A 264 -10.31 -10.73 -55.69
N ASN A 265 -10.90 -11.87 -55.32
CA ASN A 265 -12.30 -12.15 -55.60
C ASN A 265 -13.24 -11.13 -54.93
N LEU A 266 -12.95 -10.73 -53.69
CA LEU A 266 -13.72 -9.70 -53.00
C LEU A 266 -13.50 -8.31 -53.59
N LEU A 267 -12.27 -8.00 -54.02
CA LEU A 267 -11.96 -6.73 -54.66
C LEU A 267 -12.70 -6.59 -55.99
N ASP A 268 -12.68 -7.62 -56.83
CA ASP A 268 -13.35 -7.62 -58.14
C ASP A 268 -14.86 -7.46 -57.97
N ALA A 269 -15.47 -8.22 -57.03
CA ALA A 269 -16.88 -8.09 -56.70
C ALA A 269 -17.23 -6.69 -56.15
N PHE A 270 -16.39 -6.13 -55.29
CA PHE A 270 -16.57 -4.78 -54.75
C PHE A 270 -16.46 -3.70 -55.83
N GLN A 271 -15.52 -3.85 -56.77
CA GLN A 271 -15.33 -2.93 -57.88
C GLN A 271 -16.52 -2.95 -58.84
N ALA A 272 -17.01 -4.13 -59.21
CA ALA A 272 -18.22 -4.27 -60.03
C ALA A 272 -19.44 -3.59 -59.37
N GLY A 273 -19.58 -3.70 -58.04
CA GLY A 273 -20.61 -2.97 -57.31
C GLY A 273 -20.39 -1.44 -57.29
N ALA A 274 -19.14 -0.99 -57.22
CA ALA A 274 -18.79 0.42 -57.19
C ALA A 274 -19.05 1.14 -58.53
N GLU A 275 -18.90 0.44 -59.65
CA GLU A 275 -19.17 0.97 -61.00
C GLU A 275 -20.64 1.40 -61.20
N VAL A 276 -21.56 0.88 -60.40
CA VAL A 276 -22.99 1.24 -60.41
C VAL A 276 -23.26 2.65 -59.84
N GLY A 277 -22.23 3.38 -59.38
CA GLY A 277 -22.32 4.81 -59.04
C GLY A 277 -22.34 5.12 -57.53
N GLY A 278 -21.70 4.30 -56.70
CA GLY A 278 -21.65 4.48 -55.25
C GLY A 278 -20.47 5.30 -54.73
N LYS A 279 -20.62 5.93 -53.55
CA LYS A 279 -19.50 6.59 -52.86
C LYS A 279 -18.76 5.58 -51.99
N VAL A 280 -17.44 5.48 -52.14
CA VAL A 280 -16.61 4.64 -51.28
C VAL A 280 -16.12 5.43 -50.06
N LYS A 281 -16.27 4.87 -48.87
CA LYS A 281 -15.79 5.45 -47.61
C LYS A 281 -14.87 4.48 -46.87
N GLY A 282 -13.81 4.99 -46.25
CA GLY A 282 -13.00 4.23 -45.30
C GLY A 282 -13.65 4.30 -43.92
N LEU A 283 -14.09 3.17 -43.38
CA LEU A 283 -14.78 3.09 -42.08
C LEU A 283 -14.26 1.92 -41.25
N PHE A 284 -14.28 2.10 -39.94
CA PHE A 284 -13.93 1.07 -38.96
C PHE A 284 -15.12 0.18 -38.62
N CYS A 285 -14.81 -1.05 -38.27
CA CYS A 285 -15.75 -2.02 -37.75
C CYS A 285 -15.05 -2.91 -36.70
N THR A 286 -15.60 -3.05 -35.50
CA THR A 286 -15.12 -4.03 -34.51
C THR A 286 -15.31 -5.44 -35.05
N ILE A 287 -14.35 -6.33 -34.84
CA ILE A 287 -14.40 -7.72 -35.29
C ILE A 287 -14.16 -8.64 -34.09
N PRO A 288 -15.06 -9.59 -33.80
CA PRO A 288 -14.80 -10.65 -32.83
C PRO A 288 -13.58 -11.47 -33.26
N PRO A 289 -12.67 -11.83 -32.35
CA PRO A 289 -11.51 -12.66 -32.69
C PRO A 289 -11.88 -13.98 -33.38
N THR A 290 -13.01 -14.58 -32.98
CA THR A 290 -13.54 -15.83 -33.55
C THR A 290 -14.05 -15.70 -34.99
N SER A 291 -14.24 -14.48 -35.49
CA SER A 291 -14.67 -14.19 -36.86
C SER A 291 -13.53 -13.79 -37.80
N LEU A 292 -12.29 -13.65 -37.29
CA LEU A 292 -11.15 -13.21 -38.10
C LEU A 292 -10.87 -14.13 -39.30
N PRO A 293 -10.79 -15.48 -39.16
CA PRO A 293 -10.53 -16.35 -40.31
C PRO A 293 -11.60 -16.18 -41.40
N HIS A 294 -12.87 -16.15 -40.99
CA HIS A 294 -13.99 -15.96 -41.89
C HIS A 294 -13.94 -14.61 -42.62
N LEU A 295 -13.67 -13.53 -41.87
CA LEU A 295 -13.53 -12.18 -42.43
C LEU A 295 -12.44 -12.13 -43.52
N ILE A 296 -11.30 -12.76 -43.27
CA ILE A 296 -10.15 -12.70 -44.18
C ILE A 296 -10.44 -13.49 -45.48
N CYS A 297 -11.04 -14.67 -45.35
CA CYS A 297 -11.31 -15.55 -46.49
C CYS A 297 -12.54 -15.14 -47.30
N HIS A 298 -13.66 -14.84 -46.62
CA HIS A 298 -14.97 -14.62 -47.24
C HIS A 298 -15.46 -13.18 -47.14
N GLY A 299 -14.71 -12.30 -46.48
CA GLY A 299 -15.11 -10.93 -46.27
C GLY A 299 -16.25 -10.83 -45.27
N MET A 300 -17.16 -9.91 -45.54
CA MET A 300 -18.33 -9.66 -44.70
C MET A 300 -19.63 -10.26 -45.25
N SER A 301 -19.53 -11.03 -46.34
CA SER A 301 -20.67 -11.71 -46.95
C SER A 301 -20.87 -13.10 -46.33
N PRO A 302 -22.10 -13.66 -46.40
CA PRO A 302 -22.29 -15.08 -46.09
C PRO A 302 -21.36 -15.93 -46.96
N ALA A 303 -20.79 -16.99 -46.37
CA ALA A 303 -19.74 -17.80 -46.96
C ALA A 303 -20.00 -18.14 -48.44
N THR A 304 -19.12 -17.66 -49.31
CA THR A 304 -18.97 -18.14 -50.69
C THR A 304 -17.79 -19.12 -50.73
N ASN A 305 -17.87 -20.18 -51.54
CA ASN A 305 -16.80 -21.18 -51.64
C ASN A 305 -15.55 -20.55 -52.30
N VAL A 306 -14.64 -20.01 -51.47
CA VAL A 306 -13.34 -19.47 -51.90
C VAL A 306 -12.24 -20.54 -51.88
N LEU A 307 -12.44 -21.61 -51.10
CA LEU A 307 -11.53 -22.74 -51.05
C LEU A 307 -11.74 -23.65 -52.26
N HIS A 308 -10.63 -24.14 -52.83
CA HIS A 308 -10.69 -25.15 -53.87
C HIS A 308 -11.14 -26.49 -53.27
N SER A 309 -12.32 -26.95 -53.65
CA SER A 309 -12.73 -28.34 -53.46
C SER A 309 -12.28 -29.16 -54.68
N SER A 310 -10.97 -29.29 -54.90
CA SER A 310 -10.47 -30.24 -55.90
C SER A 310 -10.42 -31.63 -55.27
N PRO A 311 -11.06 -32.67 -55.85
CA PRO A 311 -11.03 -34.03 -55.29
C PRO A 311 -9.64 -34.69 -55.28
N GLN A 312 -8.63 -34.06 -55.87
CA GLN A 312 -7.23 -34.51 -55.87
C GLN A 312 -6.36 -33.97 -54.72
N GLU A 313 -6.87 -33.02 -53.92
CA GLU A 313 -6.08 -32.33 -52.87
C GLU A 313 -6.26 -32.91 -51.45
N ALA A 314 -6.94 -34.07 -51.32
CA ALA A 314 -7.10 -34.78 -50.06
C ALA A 314 -5.76 -35.19 -49.40
N GLU A 315 -4.64 -35.06 -50.10
CA GLU A 315 -3.29 -35.39 -49.62
C GLU A 315 -2.46 -34.18 -49.14
N ILE A 316 -2.93 -32.92 -49.26
CA ILE A 316 -2.15 -31.76 -48.83
C ILE A 316 -2.61 -31.28 -47.43
N PRO A 317 -1.80 -31.44 -46.35
CA PRO A 317 -2.20 -31.08 -44.98
C PRO A 317 -2.61 -29.61 -44.79
N THR A 318 -2.17 -28.72 -45.67
CA THR A 318 -2.39 -27.26 -45.57
C THR A 318 -3.80 -26.82 -45.95
N ALA A 319 -4.45 -27.49 -46.91
CA ALA A 319 -5.85 -27.21 -47.27
C ALA A 319 -6.79 -27.59 -46.12
N SER A 320 -6.45 -28.66 -45.39
CA SER A 320 -7.16 -29.09 -44.19
C SER A 320 -7.06 -28.05 -43.05
N TYR A 321 -5.90 -27.42 -42.84
CA TYR A 321 -5.76 -26.40 -41.78
C TYR A 321 -6.71 -25.21 -41.93
N VAL A 322 -6.72 -24.55 -43.10
CA VAL A 322 -7.56 -23.37 -43.35
C VAL A 322 -9.04 -23.75 -43.30
N SER A 323 -9.40 -24.91 -43.85
CA SER A 323 -10.78 -25.43 -43.82
C SER A 323 -11.26 -25.70 -42.39
N ASN A 324 -10.44 -26.34 -41.56
CA ASN A 324 -10.74 -26.58 -40.14
C ASN A 324 -10.84 -25.28 -39.34
N LEU A 325 -9.95 -24.32 -39.60
CA LEU A 325 -10.01 -23.02 -38.95
C LEU A 325 -11.29 -22.26 -39.33
N LEU A 326 -11.69 -22.33 -40.60
CA LEU A 326 -12.93 -21.72 -41.08
C LEU A 326 -14.17 -22.40 -40.51
N ALA A 327 -14.19 -23.73 -40.45
CA ALA A 327 -15.29 -24.51 -39.86
C ALA A 327 -15.51 -24.18 -38.38
N ASN A 328 -14.43 -23.85 -37.65
CA ASN A 328 -14.48 -23.42 -36.25
C ASN A 328 -14.65 -21.90 -36.07
N SER A 329 -14.70 -21.12 -37.16
CA SER A 329 -14.83 -19.67 -37.13
C SER A 329 -16.27 -19.22 -37.37
N ASN A 330 -16.64 -18.08 -36.78
CA ASN A 330 -18.00 -17.55 -36.92
C ASN A 330 -18.11 -16.55 -38.07
N PRO A 331 -19.13 -16.63 -38.94
CA PRO A 331 -19.38 -15.60 -39.93
C PRO A 331 -19.71 -14.24 -39.28
N VAL A 332 -19.32 -13.17 -39.98
CA VAL A 332 -19.63 -11.79 -39.59
C VAL A 332 -21.13 -11.55 -39.78
N LYS A 333 -21.86 -11.31 -38.69
CA LYS A 333 -23.32 -11.07 -38.74
C LYS A 333 -23.67 -9.69 -39.30
N PHE A 334 -24.77 -9.64 -40.05
CA PHE A 334 -25.42 -8.42 -40.58
C PHE A 334 -26.88 -8.34 -40.09
N PRO A 335 -27.47 -7.14 -39.97
CA PRO A 335 -26.90 -5.82 -40.27
C PRO A 335 -25.80 -5.41 -39.29
N ARG A 336 -24.86 -4.56 -39.73
CA ARG A 336 -23.65 -4.20 -38.96
C ARG A 336 -23.34 -2.71 -39.03
N ASN A 337 -22.79 -2.18 -37.94
CA ASN A 337 -22.39 -0.79 -37.81
C ASN A 337 -20.93 -0.58 -38.22
N PHE A 338 -20.70 0.53 -38.90
CA PHE A 338 -19.40 1.01 -39.36
C PHE A 338 -19.24 2.46 -38.92
N SER A 339 -18.16 2.77 -38.22
CA SER A 339 -17.93 4.11 -37.68
C SER A 339 -16.77 4.78 -38.39
N ARG A 340 -16.77 6.12 -38.40
CA ARG A 340 -15.54 6.88 -38.65
C ARG A 340 -14.54 6.73 -37.52
N HIS A 341 -15.00 6.28 -36.36
CA HIS A 341 -14.20 6.16 -35.16
C HIS A 341 -13.73 4.74 -34.91
N SER A 342 -12.51 4.61 -34.38
CA SER A 342 -11.92 3.32 -33.99
C SER A 342 -12.52 2.71 -32.73
N THR A 343 -13.16 3.53 -31.88
CA THR A 343 -13.81 3.09 -30.65
C THR A 343 -15.32 2.97 -30.86
N LEU A 344 -15.74 1.95 -31.61
CA LEU A 344 -17.13 1.50 -31.61
C LEU A 344 -17.49 1.05 -30.19
N SER A 345 -18.77 1.18 -29.81
CA SER A 345 -19.31 1.12 -28.43
C SER A 345 -18.94 -0.10 -27.57
N ASP A 346 -18.23 -1.10 -28.10
CA ASP A 346 -17.76 -2.29 -27.39
C ASP A 346 -16.50 -1.99 -26.58
N ARG A 347 -16.73 -1.47 -25.36
CA ARG A 347 -15.74 -1.19 -24.32
C ARG A 347 -15.24 -2.49 -23.68
N GLY A 348 -14.58 -3.34 -24.45
CA GLY A 348 -13.91 -4.52 -23.93
C GLY A 348 -12.58 -4.14 -23.30
N THR A 349 -12.35 -4.56 -22.06
CA THR A 349 -11.00 -4.58 -21.48
C THR A 349 -10.23 -5.75 -22.10
N GLY A 350 -9.10 -5.48 -22.75
CA GLY A 350 -8.24 -6.50 -23.34
C GLY A 350 -7.96 -6.34 -24.84
N VAL A 351 -7.58 -7.43 -25.48
CA VAL A 351 -7.17 -7.46 -26.90
C VAL A 351 -8.40 -7.43 -27.80
N GLN A 352 -8.43 -6.46 -28.70
CA GLN A 352 -9.53 -6.24 -29.62
C GLN A 352 -9.02 -6.15 -31.07
N PHE A 353 -9.95 -6.33 -32.02
CA PHE A 353 -9.67 -6.23 -33.45
C PHE A 353 -10.63 -5.25 -34.12
N LEU A 354 -10.07 -4.35 -34.91
CA LEU A 354 -10.80 -3.50 -35.85
C LEU A 354 -10.48 -3.92 -37.27
N ALA A 355 -11.48 -3.95 -38.12
CA ALA A 355 -11.28 -3.89 -39.56
C ALA A 355 -11.39 -2.44 -40.02
N LEU A 356 -10.42 -1.98 -40.82
CA LEU A 356 -10.58 -0.79 -41.65
C LEU A 356 -11.04 -1.25 -43.02
N CYS A 357 -12.27 -0.87 -43.38
CA CYS A 357 -12.97 -1.36 -44.55
C CYS A 357 -13.19 -0.24 -45.56
N ARG A 358 -13.18 -0.58 -46.85
CA ARG A 358 -13.81 0.21 -47.90
C ARG A 358 -15.28 -0.17 -47.93
N VAL A 359 -16.14 0.83 -47.74
CA VAL A 359 -17.58 0.66 -47.67
C VAL A 359 -18.21 1.39 -48.84
N LEU A 360 -18.98 0.67 -49.65
CA LEU A 360 -19.77 1.23 -50.71
C LEU A 360 -21.09 1.75 -50.14
N VAL A 361 -21.29 3.06 -50.30
CA VAL A 361 -22.43 3.79 -49.75
C VAL A 361 -23.21 4.38 -50.92
N ASN A 362 -24.30 3.70 -51.30
CA ASN A 362 -25.17 4.08 -52.42
C ASN A 362 -26.27 5.04 -51.95
N LYS A 363 -27.44 4.52 -51.60
CA LYS A 363 -28.57 5.28 -51.06
C LYS A 363 -28.48 5.30 -49.53
N VAL A 364 -28.29 6.50 -48.99
CA VAL A 364 -28.18 6.72 -47.53
C VAL A 364 -29.44 7.37 -47.01
N THR A 365 -30.06 6.71 -46.04
CA THR A 365 -31.11 7.32 -45.22
C THR A 365 -30.47 7.88 -43.96
N VAL A 366 -30.59 9.19 -43.73
CA VAL A 366 -30.01 9.85 -42.55
C VAL A 366 -31.03 9.86 -41.42
N VAL A 367 -30.63 9.36 -40.25
CA VAL A 367 -31.45 9.30 -39.04
C VAL A 367 -30.74 9.96 -37.87
N LYS A 368 -31.50 10.52 -36.94
CA LYS A 368 -30.96 11.14 -35.71
C LYS A 368 -30.96 10.18 -34.52
N GLN A 369 -31.85 9.19 -34.50
CA GLN A 369 -31.95 8.22 -33.42
C GLN A 369 -32.42 6.88 -33.96
N GLY A 370 -31.82 5.80 -33.44
CA GLY A 370 -32.12 4.44 -33.86
C GLY A 370 -31.64 4.13 -35.29
N TYR A 371 -32.13 3.02 -35.81
CA TYR A 371 -31.79 2.51 -37.14
C TYR A 371 -33.05 2.08 -37.91
N SER A 372 -34.09 2.90 -37.84
CA SER A 372 -35.32 2.72 -38.62
C SER A 372 -35.23 3.48 -39.93
N GLY A 373 -35.13 2.78 -41.05
CA GLY A 373 -35.10 3.39 -42.38
C GLY A 373 -34.98 2.35 -43.48
N GLU A 374 -35.51 2.68 -44.65
CA GLU A 374 -35.34 1.89 -45.86
C GLU A 374 -34.08 2.33 -46.60
N GLY A 375 -33.37 1.39 -47.22
CA GLY A 375 -32.16 1.66 -48.01
C GLY A 375 -31.03 0.65 -47.79
N ASP A 376 -29.99 0.77 -48.60
CA ASP A 376 -28.79 -0.08 -48.51
C ASP A 376 -27.89 0.32 -47.33
N ALA A 377 -27.93 1.59 -46.93
CA ALA A 377 -27.18 2.15 -45.80
C ALA A 377 -28.03 3.16 -45.00
N ILE A 378 -27.94 3.09 -43.67
CA ILE A 378 -28.56 4.04 -42.76
C ILE A 378 -27.44 4.79 -42.03
N TYR A 379 -27.41 6.12 -42.09
CA TYR A 379 -26.42 6.94 -41.39
C TYR A 379 -27.04 7.57 -40.13
N ASN A 380 -26.55 7.18 -38.96
CA ASN A 380 -26.89 7.82 -37.69
C ASN A 380 -25.99 9.04 -37.47
N SER A 381 -26.56 10.25 -37.55
CA SER A 381 -25.80 11.50 -37.44
C SER A 381 -25.30 11.80 -36.03
N VAL A 382 -25.92 11.21 -34.99
CA VAL A 382 -25.54 11.41 -33.59
C VAL A 382 -24.37 10.50 -33.22
N GLU A 383 -24.41 9.24 -33.67
CA GLU A 383 -23.34 8.27 -33.41
C GLU A 383 -22.19 8.36 -34.44
N GLU A 384 -22.41 9.08 -35.54
CA GLU A 384 -21.52 9.16 -36.71
C GLU A 384 -21.22 7.76 -37.32
N GLU A 385 -22.25 6.92 -37.37
CA GLU A 385 -22.18 5.52 -37.77
C GLU A 385 -23.05 5.22 -39.00
N TYR A 386 -22.55 4.35 -39.87
CA TYR A 386 -23.28 3.75 -40.97
C TYR A 386 -23.70 2.33 -40.58
N ARG A 387 -24.99 2.03 -40.62
CA ARG A 387 -25.49 0.66 -40.56
C ARG A 387 -25.75 0.15 -41.96
N LEU A 388 -25.14 -0.98 -42.29
CA LEU A 388 -25.32 -1.64 -43.58
C LEU A 388 -26.10 -2.93 -43.40
N ASN A 389 -26.94 -3.21 -44.40
CA ASN A 389 -27.75 -4.42 -44.43
C ASN A 389 -27.11 -5.56 -45.25
N LYS A 390 -26.13 -5.25 -46.11
CA LYS A 390 -25.50 -6.20 -47.04
C LYS A 390 -23.98 -6.19 -46.89
N GLY A 391 -23.39 -7.37 -46.71
CA GLY A 391 -21.95 -7.57 -46.61
C GLY A 391 -21.16 -7.34 -47.91
N GLY A 392 -21.78 -7.59 -49.07
CA GLY A 392 -21.14 -7.42 -50.38
C GLY A 392 -20.71 -5.98 -50.71
N ASN A 393 -21.25 -4.99 -49.99
CA ASN A 393 -20.87 -3.59 -50.11
C ASN A 393 -19.63 -3.24 -49.25
N VAL A 394 -18.92 -4.23 -48.71
CA VAL A 394 -17.82 -4.02 -47.77
C VAL A 394 -16.61 -4.86 -48.18
N LEU A 395 -15.49 -4.18 -48.38
CA LEU A 395 -14.19 -4.79 -48.59
C LEU A 395 -13.29 -4.53 -47.37
N PRO A 396 -13.04 -5.53 -46.51
CA PRO A 396 -12.06 -5.39 -45.43
C PRO A 396 -10.64 -5.32 -46.02
N GLU A 397 -9.90 -4.27 -45.71
CA GLU A 397 -8.56 -4.04 -46.28
C GLU A 397 -7.47 -4.23 -45.22
N PHE A 398 -7.71 -3.79 -43.99
CA PHE A 398 -6.77 -3.94 -42.88
C PHE A 398 -7.45 -4.51 -41.64
N VAL A 399 -6.72 -5.35 -40.91
CA VAL A 399 -7.06 -5.79 -39.55
C VAL A 399 -6.06 -5.18 -38.58
N ILE A 400 -6.57 -4.45 -37.61
CA ILE A 400 -5.81 -3.73 -36.60
C ILE A 400 -6.06 -4.41 -35.26
N CYS A 401 -5.00 -4.99 -34.69
CA CYS A 401 -5.03 -5.52 -33.33
C CYS A 401 -4.62 -4.39 -32.38
N TYR A 402 -5.43 -4.14 -31.35
CA TYR A 402 -5.22 -3.05 -30.41
C TYR A 402 -5.70 -3.41 -29.00
N THR A 403 -5.25 -2.64 -28.02
CA THR A 403 -5.85 -2.59 -26.68
C THR A 403 -6.35 -1.18 -26.41
N ALA A 404 -7.44 -1.07 -25.66
CA ALA A 404 -7.99 0.19 -25.20
C ALA A 404 -7.71 0.32 -23.70
N ASP A 405 -6.86 1.27 -23.33
CA ASP A 405 -6.68 1.63 -21.94
C ASP A 405 -7.78 2.63 -21.61
N GLU A 406 -8.73 2.25 -20.76
CA GLU A 406 -9.61 3.23 -20.15
C GLU A 406 -8.70 4.16 -19.33
N GLY A 407 -8.60 5.41 -19.76
CA GLY A 407 -7.85 6.43 -19.05
C GLY A 407 -8.37 6.39 -17.64
N ALA A 408 -7.47 6.11 -16.68
CA ALA A 408 -7.80 6.08 -15.28
C ALA A 408 -8.72 7.27 -15.05
N LYS A 409 -9.99 7.01 -14.69
CA LYS A 409 -10.89 8.08 -14.23
C LYS A 409 -10.01 8.84 -13.26
N GLU A 410 -9.67 10.09 -13.59
CA GLU A 410 -9.04 10.97 -12.62
C GLU A 410 -10.02 10.96 -11.46
N ALA A 411 -9.71 10.15 -10.46
CA ALA A 411 -10.43 10.13 -9.22
C ALA A 411 -10.16 11.52 -8.69
N GLY A 412 -11.15 12.40 -8.85
CA GLY A 412 -11.04 13.78 -8.44
C GLY A 412 -10.49 13.84 -7.03
N GLY A 413 -9.42 14.61 -6.85
CA GLY A 413 -9.03 15.17 -5.56
C GLY A 413 -8.88 14.18 -4.42
N GLY A 414 -7.94 13.24 -4.53
CA GLY A 414 -7.46 12.42 -3.41
C GLY A 414 -6.00 12.69 -3.05
N GLY A 415 -5.56 13.95 -3.07
CA GLY A 415 -4.20 14.37 -2.72
C GLY A 415 -3.84 14.22 -1.23
N GLY A 416 -4.34 13.19 -0.55
CA GLY A 416 -4.15 12.97 0.89
C GLY A 416 -2.93 12.09 1.24
N GLY A 417 -2.57 11.12 0.41
CA GLY A 417 -1.63 10.08 0.86
C GLY A 417 -0.15 10.49 0.89
N LYS A 418 0.31 11.32 -0.05
CA LYS A 418 1.75 11.62 -0.18
C LYS A 418 2.23 12.70 0.78
N PHE A 419 1.38 13.70 1.05
CA PHE A 419 1.68 14.78 1.99
C PHE A 419 1.68 14.34 3.46
N GLU A 420 0.92 13.29 3.79
CA GLU A 420 0.80 12.78 5.16
C GLU A 420 1.96 11.85 5.52
N VAL A 421 2.44 11.04 4.58
CA VAL A 421 3.62 10.17 4.78
C VAL A 421 4.89 11.02 4.97
N ASP A 422 5.07 12.10 4.22
CA ASP A 422 6.23 12.99 4.38
C ASP A 422 6.18 13.77 5.71
N LYS A 423 4.99 14.17 6.17
CA LYS A 423 4.80 14.75 7.52
C LYS A 423 5.10 13.75 8.63
N ILE A 424 4.61 12.52 8.53
CA ILE A 424 4.88 11.46 9.51
C ILE A 424 6.37 11.12 9.52
N ARG A 425 7.04 11.13 8.36
CA ARG A 425 8.49 10.87 8.24
C ARG A 425 9.33 11.99 8.87
N GLU A 426 8.95 13.26 8.67
CA GLU A 426 9.56 14.43 9.35
C GLU A 426 9.31 14.40 10.87
N GLU A 427 8.10 14.01 11.30
CA GLU A 427 7.74 13.88 12.72
C GLU A 427 8.56 12.76 13.41
N ILE A 428 8.73 11.61 12.76
CA ILE A 428 9.58 10.50 13.21
C ILE A 428 11.04 10.94 13.25
N TRP A 429 11.54 11.64 12.23
CA TRP A 429 12.92 12.15 12.21
C TRP A 429 13.16 13.16 13.34
N ARG A 430 12.19 14.02 13.64
CA ARG A 430 12.24 14.98 14.76
C ARG A 430 12.25 14.27 16.13
N ILE A 431 11.46 13.20 16.28
CA ILE A 431 11.37 12.41 17.51
C ILE A 431 12.60 11.53 17.72
N CYS A 432 13.17 10.97 16.65
CA CYS A 432 14.32 10.07 16.71
C CYS A 432 15.67 10.79 16.60
N GLY A 433 15.72 11.98 15.99
CA GLY A 433 16.94 12.78 15.80
C GLY A 433 17.15 13.88 16.84
N GLY A 434 16.18 14.13 17.72
CA GLY A 434 16.17 15.26 18.66
C GLY A 434 16.70 14.94 20.05
N ALA A 435 17.95 14.48 20.18
CA ALA A 435 18.68 14.50 21.44
C ALA A 435 20.20 14.54 21.21
N ASN A 436 20.69 15.59 20.56
CA ASN A 436 21.93 16.28 20.95
C ASN A 436 22.16 17.48 20.03
N GLY A 437 22.36 18.65 20.64
CA GLY A 437 22.63 19.89 19.93
C GLY A 437 24.01 19.90 19.27
N GLY A 438 24.13 20.77 18.26
CA GLY A 438 25.40 21.28 17.74
C GLY A 438 26.05 20.43 16.66
N GLY A 439 25.91 20.86 15.40
CA GLY A 439 26.72 20.35 14.29
C GLY A 439 25.96 20.34 12.96
N GLY A 440 26.05 21.45 12.23
CA GLY A 440 25.41 21.61 10.93
C GLY A 440 25.97 20.69 9.84
N GLY A 441 25.09 20.35 8.89
CA GLY A 441 25.44 20.23 7.48
C GLY A 441 26.33 19.07 7.05
N ALA A 442 25.97 17.81 7.30
CA ALA A 442 26.61 16.69 6.58
C ALA A 442 25.78 15.39 6.42
N ARG A 443 24.52 15.32 6.87
CA ARG A 443 23.76 14.05 6.91
C ARG A 443 22.53 13.97 5.98
N ARG A 444 22.43 14.82 4.96
CA ARG A 444 21.31 14.79 4.00
C ARG A 444 21.50 13.81 2.83
N GLU A 445 22.69 13.21 2.65
CA GLU A 445 22.96 12.35 1.49
C GLU A 445 22.89 10.84 1.75
N ALA A 446 22.81 10.37 3.00
CA ALA A 446 22.82 8.93 3.29
C ALA A 446 21.43 8.25 3.29
N PHE A 447 20.35 8.95 2.91
CA PHE A 447 18.99 8.43 3.07
C PHE A 447 17.99 8.86 1.97
N ARG A 448 18.52 9.21 0.78
CA ARG A 448 17.72 9.35 -0.44
C ARG A 448 17.68 8.05 -1.21
#